data_AF-A0A962WA92-F1
#
_entry.id   AF-A0A962WA92-F1
#
_cell.length_a   1.000
_cell.length_b   1.000
_cell.length_c   1.000
_cell.angle_alpha   90.00
_cell.angle_beta   90.00
_cell.angle_gamma   90.00
#
_symmetry.space_group_name_H-M   'P 1'
#
loop_
_entity.id
_entity.type
_entity.pdbx_description
1 polymer ?
#
loop_
_entity_poly.entity_id
_entity_poly.type
_entity_poly.pdbx_seq_one_letter_code
_entity_poly.pdbx_strand_id
1 'polypeptide(L)'
;MIVVVIVGILVAVALPGYQNSMQKGRRADAKAALLDVAGRQEQYMLDRGTYTDNMEDLGFGADPMESDEGHYTIDATGDCDTTGTTTDLGRCYELTATPQAGSPQIDDARCTSFIIYSNGLKTGTGSDIEGCW
;
A
#
# COMPACT_ATOMS: atom_id res chain seq x y z
N MET A 1 -21.98 -0.61 -41.30
CA MET A 1 -21.18 0.00 -40.22
C MET A 1 -21.91 0.04 -38.87
N ILE A 2 -22.83 -0.89 -38.59
CA ILE A 2 -23.56 -0.97 -37.31
C ILE A 2 -22.79 -1.79 -36.27
N VAL A 3 -22.02 -2.79 -36.70
CA VAL A 3 -21.22 -3.66 -35.81
C VAL A 3 -20.19 -2.86 -35.02
N VAL A 4 -19.50 -1.89 -35.65
CA VAL A 4 -18.52 -1.03 -34.97
C VAL A 4 -19.19 -0.17 -33.88
N VAL A 5 -20.41 0.30 -34.13
CA VAL A 5 -21.19 1.07 -33.14
C VAL A 5 -21.57 0.21 -31.94
N ILE A 6 -22.04 -1.02 -32.17
CA ILE A 6 -22.40 -1.95 -31.09
C ILE A 6 -21.17 -2.35 -30.27
N VAL A 7 -20.06 -2.66 -30.93
CA VAL A 7 -18.79 -2.99 -30.25
C VAL A 7 -18.29 -1.79 -29.44
N GLY A 8 -18.37 -0.57 -29.97
CA GLY A 8 -18.01 0.64 -29.24
C GLY A 8 -18.82 0.85 -27.95
N ILE A 9 -20.13 0.60 -27.99
CA ILE A 9 -21.01 0.71 -26.82
C ILE A 9 -20.67 -0.36 -25.77
N LEU A 10 -20.43 -1.60 -26.19
CA LEU A 10 -20.07 -2.69 -25.27
C LEU A 10 -18.72 -2.42 -24.58
N VAL A 11 -17.73 -1.94 -25.33
CA VAL A 11 -16.40 -1.61 -24.80
C VAL A 11 -16.48 -0.45 -23.79
N ALA A 12 -17.32 0.55 -24.05
CA ALA A 12 -17.48 1.71 -23.16
C ALA A 12 -17.99 1.34 -21.75
N VAL A 13 -18.78 0.27 -21.62
CA VAL A 13 -19.30 -0.20 -20.32
C VAL A 13 -18.36 -1.24 -19.68
N ALA A 14 -17.73 -2.10 -20.48
CA ALA A 14 -16.91 -3.19 -19.97
C ALA A 14 -15.54 -2.74 -19.46
N LEU A 15 -14.90 -1.77 -20.13
CA LEU A 15 -13.57 -1.26 -19.76
C LEU A 15 -13.47 -0.71 -18.32
N PRO A 16 -14.36 0.18 -17.85
CA PRO A 16 -14.26 0.70 -16.48
C PRO A 16 -14.44 -0.41 -15.44
N GLY A 17 -15.27 -1.42 -15.71
CA GLY A 17 -15.42 -2.58 -14.82
C GLY A 17 -14.15 -3.41 -14.69
N TYR A 18 -13.45 -3.65 -15.81
CA TYR A 18 -12.20 -4.40 -15.81
C TYR A 18 -11.08 -3.65 -15.07
N GLN A 19 -10.93 -2.35 -15.31
CA GLN A 19 -9.94 -1.51 -14.62
C GLN A 19 -10.15 -1.52 -13.10
N ASN A 20 -11.40 -1.41 -12.64
CA ASN A 20 -11.73 -1.50 -11.21
C ASN A 20 -11.35 -2.85 -10.60
N SER A 21 -11.56 -3.95 -11.33
CA SER A 21 -11.19 -5.29 -10.85
C SER A 21 -9.67 -5.44 -10.72
N MET A 22 -8.90 -4.93 -11.69
CA MET A 22 -7.44 -4.95 -11.65
C MET A 22 -6.91 -4.08 -10.51
N GLN A 23 -7.41 -2.85 -10.34
CA GLN A 23 -7.05 -1.98 -9.22
C GLN A 23 -7.33 -2.66 -7.87
N LYS A 24 -8.48 -3.32 -7.70
CA LYS A 24 -8.79 -4.06 -6.48
C LYS A 24 -7.78 -5.17 -6.18
N GLY A 25 -7.32 -5.89 -7.21
CA GLY A 25 -6.26 -6.90 -7.08
C GLY A 25 -4.96 -6.28 -6.58
N ARG A 26 -4.52 -5.17 -7.19
CA ARG A 26 -3.29 -4.46 -6.81
C ARG A 26 -3.34 -3.86 -5.41
N ARG A 27 -4.50 -3.39 -4.97
CA ARG A 27 -4.69 -2.97 -3.56
C ARG A 27 -4.52 -4.14 -2.60
N ALA A 28 -4.89 -5.36 -3.00
CA ALA A 28 -4.68 -6.54 -2.17
C ALA A 28 -3.19 -6.90 -2.06
N ASP A 29 -2.43 -6.73 -3.14
CA ASP A 29 -0.95 -6.85 -3.13
C ASP A 29 -0.31 -5.87 -2.13
N ALA A 30 -0.71 -4.59 -2.16
CA ALA A 30 -0.24 -3.59 -1.18
C ALA A 30 -0.52 -4.02 0.28
N LYS A 31 -1.74 -4.48 0.55
CA LYS A 31 -2.15 -4.91 1.90
C LYS A 31 -1.40 -6.16 2.35
N ALA A 32 -1.15 -7.10 1.45
CA ALA A 32 -0.38 -8.31 1.75
C ALA A 32 1.06 -7.94 2.12
N ALA A 33 1.71 -7.07 1.33
CA ALA A 33 3.06 -6.60 1.61
C ALA A 33 3.14 -5.84 2.95
N LEU A 34 2.18 -4.95 3.25
CA LEU A 34 2.13 -4.26 4.55
C LEU A 34 2.00 -5.22 5.73
N LEU A 35 1.23 -6.29 5.59
CA LEU A 35 1.07 -7.28 6.67
C LEU A 35 2.33 -8.14 6.85
N ASP A 36 3.07 -8.45 5.78
CA ASP A 36 4.36 -9.14 5.89
C ASP A 36 5.39 -8.26 6.61
N VAL A 37 5.52 -6.99 6.19
CA VAL A 37 6.43 -6.04 6.84
C VAL A 37 6.04 -5.83 8.31
N ALA A 38 4.75 -5.66 8.62
CA ALA A 38 4.28 -5.55 10.00
C ALA A 38 4.67 -6.78 10.84
N GLY A 39 4.50 -7.99 10.31
CA GLY A 39 4.92 -9.22 10.99
C GLY A 39 6.42 -9.26 11.27
N ARG A 40 7.25 -8.77 10.34
CA ARG A 40 8.71 -8.69 10.51
C ARG A 40 9.12 -7.60 11.50
N GLN A 41 8.41 -6.48 11.55
CA GLN A 41 8.62 -5.43 12.56
C GLN A 41 8.40 -5.97 13.97
N GLU A 42 7.33 -6.74 14.19
CA GLU A 42 7.08 -7.36 15.50
C GLU A 42 8.19 -8.36 15.87
N GLN A 43 8.66 -9.17 14.93
CA GLN A 43 9.81 -10.07 15.15
C GLN A 43 11.08 -9.28 15.51
N TYR A 44 11.36 -8.21 14.76
CA TYR A 44 12.52 -7.35 14.99
C TYR A 44 12.48 -6.68 16.38
N MET A 45 11.29 -6.25 16.83
CA MET A 45 11.06 -5.74 18.18
C MET A 45 11.33 -6.79 19.26
N LEU A 46 10.91 -8.05 19.05
CA LEU A 46 11.20 -9.15 19.98
C LEU A 46 12.70 -9.46 20.07
N ASP A 47 13.42 -9.35 18.96
CA ASP A 47 14.85 -9.68 18.89
C ASP A 47 15.77 -8.55 19.38
N ARG A 48 15.42 -7.29 19.08
CA ARG A 48 16.29 -6.12 19.31
C ARG A 48 15.72 -5.07 20.27
N GLY A 49 14.45 -5.18 20.66
CA GLY A 49 13.80 -4.25 21.59
C GLY A 49 13.48 -2.88 20.99
N THR A 50 13.52 -2.74 19.68
CA THR A 50 13.14 -1.55 18.91
C THR A 50 12.57 -1.99 17.56
N TYR A 51 11.78 -1.15 16.90
CA TYR A 51 11.45 -1.25 15.48
C TYR A 51 12.57 -0.65 14.62
N THR A 52 12.45 -0.80 13.30
CA THR A 52 13.38 -0.20 12.32
C THR A 52 12.61 0.54 11.23
N ASP A 53 13.18 1.62 10.69
CA ASP A 53 12.71 2.27 9.48
C ASP A 53 13.34 1.65 8.22
N ASN A 54 14.45 0.93 8.35
CA ASN A 54 15.16 0.31 7.24
C ASN A 54 14.62 -1.08 6.89
N MET A 55 14.07 -1.22 5.68
CA MET A 55 13.56 -2.51 5.18
C MET A 55 14.63 -3.60 5.04
N GLU A 56 15.90 -3.25 4.81
CA GLU A 56 16.99 -4.23 4.71
C GLU A 56 17.24 -4.95 6.04
N ASP A 57 17.04 -4.26 7.17
CA ASP A 57 17.16 -4.84 8.52
C ASP A 57 16.06 -5.89 8.82
N LEU A 58 14.94 -5.81 8.11
CA LEU A 58 13.85 -6.79 8.12
C LEU A 58 14.08 -7.94 7.13
N GLY A 59 15.19 -7.93 6.40
CA GLY A 59 15.58 -8.95 5.44
C GLY A 59 15.00 -8.76 4.04
N PHE A 60 14.57 -7.54 3.69
CA PHE A 60 14.23 -7.19 2.30
C PHE A 60 15.48 -6.77 1.52
N GLY A 61 15.40 -6.83 0.19
CA GLY A 61 16.53 -6.52 -0.69
C GLY A 61 16.64 -5.06 -1.13
N ALA A 62 15.71 -4.21 -0.69
CA ALA A 62 15.64 -2.79 -1.03
C ALA A 62 14.88 -2.03 0.05
N ASP A 63 15.21 -0.74 0.18
CA ASP A 63 14.56 0.22 1.05
C ASP A 63 14.29 1.53 0.27
N PRO A 64 13.03 1.90 -0.02
CA PRO A 64 11.80 1.16 0.26
C PRO A 64 11.73 -0.20 -0.46
N MET A 65 11.03 -1.16 0.14
CA MET A 65 10.81 -2.46 -0.50
C MET A 65 9.68 -2.38 -1.55
N GLU A 66 9.74 -3.20 -2.59
CA GLU A 66 8.71 -3.26 -3.64
C GLU A 66 7.76 -4.45 -3.41
N SER A 67 6.46 -4.22 -3.56
CA SER A 67 5.46 -5.30 -3.48
C SER A 67 5.71 -6.38 -4.54
N ASP A 68 5.21 -7.59 -4.31
CA ASP A 68 5.50 -8.75 -5.17
C ASP A 68 5.10 -8.52 -6.63
N GLU A 69 3.99 -7.78 -6.88
CA GLU A 69 3.55 -7.43 -8.23
C GLU A 69 4.19 -6.14 -8.78
N GLY A 70 5.06 -5.46 -8.02
CA GLY A 70 5.73 -4.22 -8.44
C GLY A 70 4.76 -3.06 -8.66
N HIS A 71 3.71 -3.00 -7.85
CA HIS A 71 2.69 -1.95 -7.96
C HIS A 71 2.75 -0.94 -6.83
N TYR A 72 3.37 -1.31 -5.71
CA TYR A 72 3.54 -0.49 -4.53
C TYR A 72 4.97 -0.55 -4.00
N THR A 73 5.42 0.54 -3.41
CA THR A 73 6.62 0.61 -2.57
C THR A 73 6.19 0.76 -1.11
N ILE A 74 6.83 0.03 -0.22
CA ILE A 74 6.52 -0.01 1.21
C ILE A 74 7.73 0.46 2.00
N ASP A 75 7.47 1.39 2.91
CA ASP A 75 8.47 2.01 3.76
C ASP A 75 7.96 2.10 5.21
N ALA A 76 8.88 2.19 6.17
CA ALA A 76 8.58 2.33 7.59
C ALA A 76 9.10 3.67 8.11
N THR A 77 8.33 4.28 9.00
CA THR A 77 8.77 5.45 9.75
C THR A 77 8.44 5.26 11.22
N GLY A 78 9.13 5.99 12.10
CA GLY A 78 8.87 5.96 13.54
C GLY A 78 7.72 6.85 14.02
N ASP A 79 6.78 7.28 13.17
CA ASP A 79 5.74 8.23 13.57
C ASP A 79 4.70 7.61 14.52
N CYS A 80 4.65 8.13 15.76
CA CYS A 80 3.78 7.60 16.81
C CYS A 80 2.47 8.36 16.98
N ASP A 81 2.32 9.55 16.39
CA ASP A 81 1.17 10.42 16.64
C ASP A 81 0.30 10.62 15.40
N THR A 82 0.59 9.93 14.29
CA THR A 82 -0.14 10.11 13.01
C THR A 82 -0.08 11.55 12.47
N THR A 83 0.79 12.38 13.05
CA THR A 83 0.98 13.80 12.74
C THR A 83 2.34 14.06 12.09
N GLY A 84 3.22 13.07 12.01
CA GLY A 84 4.59 13.15 11.50
C GLY A 84 5.54 13.90 12.42
N THR A 85 5.14 14.21 13.66
CA THR A 85 5.89 15.14 14.53
C THR A 85 6.74 14.44 15.57
N THR A 86 6.46 13.17 15.87
CA THR A 86 7.16 12.43 16.93
C THR A 86 7.67 11.11 16.38
N THR A 87 8.99 11.03 16.13
CA THR A 87 9.65 9.81 15.67
C THR A 87 10.29 9.06 16.83
N ASP A 88 9.76 7.89 17.15
CA ASP A 88 10.29 7.00 18.19
C ASP A 88 10.07 5.52 17.84
N LEU A 89 11.02 4.96 17.09
CA LEU A 89 11.06 3.55 16.72
C LEU A 89 11.17 2.60 17.93
N GLY A 90 11.46 3.10 19.13
CA GLY A 90 11.41 2.29 20.36
C GLY A 90 9.98 2.02 20.85
N ARG A 91 8.99 2.74 20.31
CA ARG A 91 7.60 2.68 20.78
C ARG A 91 6.61 2.32 19.68
N CYS A 92 6.85 2.77 18.47
CA CYS A 92 5.89 2.62 17.39
C CYS A 92 6.57 2.54 16.02
N TYR A 93 5.77 2.21 15.02
CA TYR A 93 6.09 2.40 13.62
C TYR A 93 4.80 2.75 12.85
N GLU A 94 5.00 3.42 11.73
CA GLU A 94 4.02 3.60 10.67
C GLU A 94 4.59 2.93 9.41
N LEU A 95 3.83 2.03 8.80
CA LEU A 95 4.14 1.49 7.48
C LEU A 95 3.25 2.16 6.45
N THR A 96 3.85 2.63 5.36
CA THR A 96 3.13 3.26 4.25
C THR A 96 3.40 2.50 2.96
N ALA A 97 2.34 2.03 2.30
CA ALA A 97 2.39 1.53 0.93
C ALA A 97 1.96 2.63 -0.03
N THR A 98 2.89 3.08 -0.88
CA THR A 98 2.68 4.11 -1.90
C THR A 98 2.72 3.49 -3.30
N PRO A 99 1.90 3.94 -4.26
CA PRO A 99 1.91 3.38 -5.61
C PRO A 99 3.25 3.67 -6.28
N GLN A 100 3.83 2.66 -6.91
CA GLN A 100 5.10 2.81 -7.60
C GLN A 100 4.97 3.75 -8.80
N ALA A 101 5.98 4.60 -9.01
CA ALA A 101 6.05 5.47 -10.18
C ALA A 101 5.95 4.67 -11.49
N GLY A 102 5.04 5.05 -12.38
CA GLY A 102 4.79 4.34 -13.64
C GLY A 102 3.85 3.12 -13.53
N SER A 103 3.43 2.73 -12.33
CA SER A 103 2.39 1.72 -12.15
C SER A 103 1.02 2.29 -12.60
N PRO A 104 0.15 1.50 -13.26
CA PRO A 104 -1.21 1.95 -13.57
C PRO A 104 -2.09 2.09 -12.32
N GLN A 105 -1.54 1.80 -11.14
CA GLN A 105 -2.17 2.03 -9.86
C GLN A 105 -2.15 3.50 -9.42
N ILE A 106 -1.33 4.35 -10.04
CA ILE A 106 -1.32 5.81 -9.81
C ILE A 106 -2.68 6.44 -10.16
N ASP A 107 -3.41 5.87 -11.13
CA ASP A 107 -4.72 6.35 -11.55
C ASP A 107 -5.85 6.00 -10.55
N ASP A 108 -5.53 5.29 -9.47
CA ASP A 108 -6.47 4.95 -8.42
C ASP A 108 -6.70 6.13 -7.46
N ALA A 109 -7.50 7.10 -7.90
CA ALA A 109 -7.86 8.26 -7.08
C ALA A 109 -8.72 7.90 -5.86
N ARG A 110 -9.33 6.70 -5.83
CA ARG A 110 -10.14 6.25 -4.69
C ARG A 110 -9.27 5.89 -3.51
N CYS A 111 -8.18 5.16 -3.76
CA CYS A 111 -7.24 4.71 -2.76
C CYS A 111 -5.82 4.88 -3.27
N THR A 112 -5.16 5.95 -2.83
CA THR A 112 -3.82 6.30 -3.26
C THR A 112 -2.76 5.60 -2.44
N SER A 113 -2.79 5.67 -1.11
CA SER A 113 -1.86 4.94 -0.25
C SER A 113 -2.57 4.16 0.85
N PHE A 114 -1.88 3.16 1.39
CA PHE A 114 -2.33 2.37 2.53
C PHE A 114 -1.34 2.53 3.67
N ILE A 115 -1.85 2.67 4.88
CA ILE A 115 -1.06 2.90 6.08
C ILE A 115 -1.51 1.92 7.15
N ILE A 116 -0.55 1.29 7.84
CA ILE A 116 -0.79 0.52 9.07
C ILE A 116 0.18 0.97 10.16
N TYR A 117 -0.35 1.18 11.35
CA TYR A 117 0.43 1.56 12.52
C TYR A 117 0.70 0.36 13.43
N SER A 118 1.70 0.47 14.30
CA SER A 118 2.03 -0.58 15.29
C SER A 118 0.89 -0.96 16.24
N ASN A 119 -0.09 -0.06 16.44
CA ASN A 119 -1.29 -0.34 17.24
C ASN A 119 -2.40 -1.09 16.44
N GLY A 120 -2.15 -1.43 15.19
CA GLY A 120 -3.08 -2.11 14.29
C GLY A 120 -4.12 -1.19 13.63
N LEU A 121 -4.07 0.12 13.88
CA LEU A 121 -4.89 1.08 13.13
C LEU A 121 -4.49 1.02 11.66
N LYS A 122 -5.50 0.93 10.79
CA LYS A 122 -5.36 0.87 9.34
C LYS A 122 -6.07 2.06 8.75
N THR A 123 -5.38 2.80 7.90
CA THR A 123 -5.96 3.97 7.21
C THR A 123 -5.42 4.05 5.79
N GLY A 124 -6.05 4.84 4.95
CA GLY A 124 -5.59 5.09 3.59
C GLY A 124 -5.68 6.56 3.24
N THR A 125 -5.21 6.89 2.05
CA THR A 125 -5.43 8.19 1.43
C THR A 125 -6.22 8.04 0.15
N GLY A 126 -6.88 9.10 -0.31
CA GLY A 126 -7.68 9.11 -1.53
C GLY A 126 -9.07 9.68 -1.31
N SER A 127 -9.95 9.53 -2.31
CA SER A 127 -11.32 10.04 -2.22
C SER A 127 -12.25 9.20 -1.34
N ASP A 128 -11.85 7.97 -0.97
CA ASP A 128 -12.66 6.99 -0.24
C ASP A 128 -11.85 6.32 0.88
N ILE A 129 -11.34 7.12 1.82
CA ILE A 129 -10.42 6.68 2.89
C ILE A 129 -10.96 5.47 3.67
N GLU A 130 -12.25 5.52 4.07
CA GLU A 130 -12.89 4.45 4.85
C GLU A 130 -13.09 3.16 4.05
N GLY A 131 -13.27 3.25 2.73
CA GLY A 131 -13.46 2.11 1.83
C GLY A 131 -12.16 1.48 1.31
N CYS A 132 -11.01 2.02 1.69
CA CYS A 132 -9.72 1.56 1.17
C CYS A 132 -9.26 0.24 1.77
N TRP A 133 -9.42 0.04 3.08
CA TRP A 133 -8.94 -1.15 3.80
C TRP A 133 -9.92 -2.31 3.84
#